data_AF-A0A5N3WZM2-F1
#
_entry.id   AF-A0A5N3WZM2-F1
#
_cell.length_a   1.000
_cell.length_b   1.000
_cell.length_c   1.000
_cell.angle_alpha   90.00
_cell.angle_beta   90.00
_cell.angle_gamma   90.00
#
_symmetry.space_group_name_H-M   'P 1'
#
loop_
_entity.id
_entity.type
_entity.pdbx_description
1 polymer ?
#
loop_
_entity_poly.entity_id
_entity_poly.type
_entity_poly.pdbx_seq_one_letter_code
_entity_poly.pdbx_strand_id
1 'polypeptide(L)'
;PGRACPSWVRPYCQSAPIWLKLTADDVKEEIYKLANLKSLTSSQICNKILRILKSKGLAPDLPEDLYHLIKKAAAVRKHLERNRKDKDAKFHLTLIEILPTNWKYESCTASALVA
;
A
#
# COMPACT_ATOMS: atom_id res chain seq x y z
N PRO A 1 6.31 -1.59 23.52
CA PRO A 1 5.69 -2.91 23.76
C PRO A 1 5.01 -3.46 22.50
N GLY A 2 5.35 -4.68 22.09
CA GLY A 2 4.76 -5.37 20.94
C GLY A 2 5.80 -6.04 20.05
N ARG A 3 6.18 -7.28 20.36
CA ARG A 3 6.84 -8.18 19.40
C ARG A 3 5.88 -9.31 19.07
N ALA A 4 4.89 -9.00 18.25
CA ALA A 4 4.21 -10.03 17.47
C ALA A 4 4.81 -9.98 16.07
N CYS A 5 5.43 -11.08 15.64
CA CYS A 5 5.87 -11.26 14.26
C CYS A 5 4.88 -12.19 13.54
N PRO A 6 3.73 -11.70 13.05
CA PRO A 6 2.94 -12.47 12.10
C PRO A 6 3.63 -12.37 10.74
N SER A 7 4.72 -13.12 10.56
CA SER A 7 5.37 -13.23 9.24
C SER A 7 4.66 -14.28 8.41
N TRP A 8 4.31 -13.94 7.18
CA TRP A 8 3.88 -14.93 6.20
C TRP A 8 5.00 -15.95 5.98
N VAL A 9 4.77 -17.19 6.40
CA VAL A 9 5.69 -18.29 6.13
C VAL A 9 5.35 -18.86 4.77
N ARG A 10 6.29 -18.75 3.82
CA ARG A 10 6.11 -19.36 2.51
C ARG A 10 6.28 -20.88 2.64
N PRO A 11 5.50 -21.68 1.90
CA PRO A 11 5.72 -23.12 1.85
C PRO A 11 7.14 -23.41 1.35
N TYR A 12 7.72 -24.51 1.85
CA TYR A 12 9.07 -24.94 1.47
C TYR A 12 9.20 -25.14 -0.04
N CYS A 13 8.20 -25.80 -0.65
CA CYS A 13 8.12 -25.95 -2.10
C CYS A 13 7.48 -24.70 -2.73
N GLN A 14 8.24 -24.03 -3.61
CA GLN A 14 7.78 -22.83 -4.33
C GLN A 14 7.11 -23.14 -5.68
N SER A 15 7.08 -24.40 -6.10
CA SER A 15 6.43 -24.84 -7.34
C SER A 15 4.91 -24.75 -7.23
N ALA A 16 4.26 -24.45 -8.36
CA ALA A 16 2.81 -24.45 -8.42
C ALA A 16 2.26 -25.84 -8.06
N PRO A 17 1.18 -25.92 -7.27
CA PRO A 17 0.60 -27.20 -6.92
C PRO A 17 -0.04 -27.85 -8.15
N ILE A 18 0.00 -29.19 -8.22
CA ILE A 18 -0.45 -29.98 -9.38
C ILE A 18 -1.94 -29.78 -9.71
N TRP A 19 -2.77 -29.45 -8.72
CA TRP A 19 -4.20 -29.20 -8.93
C TRP A 19 -4.49 -27.86 -9.62
N LEU A 20 -3.50 -26.96 -9.72
CA LEU A 20 -3.65 -25.67 -10.38
C LEU A 20 -3.49 -25.84 -11.90
N LYS A 21 -4.61 -25.77 -12.63
CA LYS A 21 -4.64 -25.90 -14.10
C LYS A 21 -4.41 -24.58 -14.86
N LEU A 22 -4.24 -23.48 -14.13
CA LEU A 22 -4.07 -22.14 -14.70
C LEU A 22 -2.69 -21.99 -15.33
N THR A 23 -2.63 -21.50 -16.56
CA THR A 23 -1.35 -21.16 -17.19
C THR A 23 -0.83 -19.82 -16.67
N ALA A 24 0.48 -19.58 -16.84
CA ALA A 24 1.08 -18.33 -16.41
C ALA A 24 0.48 -17.10 -17.13
N ASP A 25 -0.01 -17.27 -18.36
CA ASP A 25 -0.62 -16.20 -19.14
C ASP A 25 -2.05 -15.91 -18.71
N ASP A 26 -2.84 -16.92 -18.34
CA ASP A 26 -4.17 -16.72 -17.74
C ASP A 26 -4.09 -15.92 -16.45
N VAL A 27 -3.07 -16.21 -15.62
CA VAL A 27 -2.82 -15.46 -14.38
C VAL A 27 -2.47 -14.00 -14.66
N LYS A 28 -1.67 -13.73 -15.69
CA LYS A 28 -1.33 -12.36 -16.07
C LYS A 28 -2.58 -11.60 -16.54
N GLU A 29 -3.39 -12.20 -17.40
CA GLU A 29 -4.61 -11.56 -17.91
C GLU A 29 -5.62 -11.25 -16.81
N GLU A 30 -5.78 -12.15 -15.83
CA GLU A 30 -6.63 -11.86 -14.68
C GLU A 30 -6.06 -10.73 -13.80
N ILE A 31 -4.74 -10.68 -13.61
CA ILE A 31 -4.07 -9.58 -12.91
C ILE A 31 -4.35 -8.25 -13.61
N TYR A 32 -4.30 -8.19 -14.94
CA TYR A 32 -4.57 -6.95 -15.69
C TYR A 32 -6.04 -6.53 -15.61
N LYS A 33 -6.97 -7.49 -15.70
CA LYS A 33 -8.40 -7.21 -15.49
C LYS A 33 -8.65 -6.63 -14.10
N LEU A 34 -8.08 -7.23 -13.07
CA LEU A 34 -8.20 -6.75 -11.69
C LEU A 34 -7.56 -5.38 -11.48
N ALA A 35 -6.40 -5.12 -12.11
CA ALA A 35 -5.75 -3.82 -12.07
C ALA A 35 -6.64 -2.71 -12.68
N ASN A 36 -7.27 -2.99 -13.83
CA ASN A 36 -8.15 -2.04 -14.51
C ASN A 36 -9.49 -1.83 -13.78
N LEU A 37 -10.06 -2.88 -13.18
CA LEU A 37 -11.40 -2.81 -12.57
C LEU A 37 -11.44 -2.28 -11.14
N LYS A 38 -10.39 -2.53 -10.35
CA LYS A 38 -10.45 -2.33 -8.89
C LYS A 38 -9.41 -1.38 -8.31
N SER A 39 -8.58 -0.73 -9.13
CA SER A 39 -7.48 0.12 -8.62
C SER A 39 -6.65 -0.67 -7.59
N LEU A 40 -6.42 -1.96 -7.88
CA LEU A 40 -6.08 -2.92 -6.85
C LEU A 40 -4.74 -2.52 -6.21
N THR A 41 -4.82 -2.10 -4.95
CA THR A 41 -3.67 -1.56 -4.23
C THR A 41 -2.60 -2.64 -4.10
N SER A 42 -1.40 -2.31 -4.55
CA SER A 42 -0.27 -3.24 -4.63
C SER A 42 0.20 -3.80 -3.27
N SER A 43 -0.33 -3.28 -2.16
CA SER A 43 -0.13 -3.83 -0.81
C SER A 43 -0.72 -5.25 -0.65
N GLN A 44 -1.85 -5.55 -1.31
CA GLN A 44 -2.42 -6.90 -1.31
C GLN A 44 -1.64 -7.88 -2.20
N ILE A 45 -0.76 -7.37 -3.07
CA ILE A 45 -0.17 -8.15 -4.13
C ILE A 45 1.35 -7.92 -4.20
N CYS A 46 2.08 -8.95 -3.79
CA CYS A 46 3.55 -9.08 -3.76
C CYS A 46 4.33 -8.28 -4.83
N ASN A 47 5.48 -7.71 -4.46
CA ASN A 47 6.44 -6.98 -5.31
C ASN A 47 6.73 -7.56 -6.72
N LYS A 48 6.56 -8.87 -6.92
CA LYS A 48 6.68 -9.51 -8.23
C LYS A 48 5.62 -9.02 -9.23
N ILE A 49 4.42 -8.73 -8.77
CA ILE A 49 3.30 -8.30 -9.64
C ILE A 49 3.40 -6.81 -9.96
N LEU A 50 3.97 -5.99 -9.07
CA LEU A 50 4.35 -4.62 -9.41
C LEU A 50 5.29 -4.56 -10.63
N ARG A 51 6.21 -5.52 -10.77
CA ARG A 51 7.08 -5.61 -11.96
C ARG A 51 6.29 -5.97 -13.23
N ILE A 52 5.30 -6.84 -13.11
CA ILE A 52 4.40 -7.25 -14.20
C ILE A 52 3.54 -6.04 -14.63
N LEU A 53 2.99 -5.28 -13.69
CA LEU A 53 2.20 -4.08 -13.97
C LEU A 53 3.03 -2.96 -14.61
N LYS A 54 4.27 -2.75 -14.15
CA LYS A 54 5.23 -1.81 -14.79
C LYS A 54 5.51 -2.18 -16.24
N SER A 55 5.62 -3.47 -16.54
CA SER A 55 5.89 -3.92 -17.92
C SER A 55 4.76 -3.60 -18.90
N LYS A 56 3.50 -3.49 -18.42
CA LYS A 56 2.34 -3.06 -19.22
C LYS A 56 1.99 -1.57 -19.07
N GLY A 57 2.77 -0.79 -18.31
CA GLY A 57 2.53 0.65 -18.12
C GLY A 57 1.31 1.00 -17.25
N LEU A 58 0.75 0.03 -16.52
CA LEU A 58 -0.40 0.22 -15.62
C LEU A 58 0.03 0.45 -14.16
N ALA A 59 1.29 0.83 -13.93
CA ALA A 59 1.81 1.02 -12.59
C ALA A 59 1.36 2.40 -12.05
N PRO A 60 0.93 2.49 -10.78
CA PRO A 60 0.61 3.77 -10.16
C PRO A 60 1.87 4.65 -10.06
N ASP A 61 1.71 5.95 -10.33
CA ASP A 61 2.79 6.95 -10.28
C ASP A 61 3.33 7.17 -8.86
N LEU A 62 2.50 6.95 -7.84
CA LEU A 62 2.90 6.98 -6.44
C LEU A 62 3.07 5.56 -5.89
N PRO A 63 4.13 5.27 -5.11
CA PRO A 63 4.24 4.00 -4.41
C PRO A 63 3.14 3.91 -3.34
N GLU A 64 2.44 2.79 -3.36
CA GLU A 64 1.26 2.48 -2.55
C GLU A 64 1.42 2.69 -1.05
N ASP A 65 2.61 2.36 -0.53
CA ASP A 65 2.90 2.48 0.90
C ASP A 65 2.87 3.96 1.34
N LEU A 66 3.35 4.87 0.49
CA LEU A 66 3.23 6.30 0.73
C LEU A 66 1.78 6.77 0.61
N TYR A 67 1.04 6.30 -0.40
CA TYR A 67 -0.38 6.65 -0.56
C TYR A 67 -1.19 6.30 0.70
N HIS A 68 -0.98 5.10 1.25
CA HIS A 68 -1.67 4.66 2.47
C HIS A 68 -1.24 5.45 3.72
N LEU A 69 0.04 5.78 3.86
CA LEU A 69 0.52 6.63 4.96
C LEU A 69 -0.10 8.02 4.90
N ILE A 70 -0.16 8.64 3.72
CA ILE A 70 -0.77 9.96 3.52
C ILE A 70 -2.27 9.91 3.79
N LYS A 71 -2.98 8.89 3.29
CA LYS A 71 -4.41 8.68 3.54
C LYS A 71 -4.71 8.54 5.02
N LYS A 72 -3.88 7.79 5.76
CA LYS A 72 -4.00 7.64 7.21
C LYS A 72 -3.72 8.95 7.93
N ALA A 73 -2.67 9.68 7.55
CA ALA A 73 -2.35 10.99 8.12
C ALA A 73 -3.49 11.99 7.90
N ALA A 74 -4.07 12.05 6.70
CA ALA A 74 -5.20 12.93 6.39
C ALA A 74 -6.45 12.59 7.22
N ALA A 75 -6.74 11.31 7.43
CA ALA A 75 -7.84 10.89 8.31
C ALA A 75 -7.61 11.31 9.77
N VAL A 76 -6.37 11.19 10.27
CA VAL A 76 -6.02 11.62 11.64
C VAL A 76 -6.09 13.14 11.79
N ARG A 77 -5.65 13.93 10.79
CA ARG A 77 -5.82 15.40 10.78
C ARG A 77 -7.29 15.79 10.91
N LYS A 78 -8.15 15.19 10.07
CA LYS A 78 -9.61 15.43 10.11
C LYS A 78 -10.24 15.03 11.44
N HIS A 79 -9.73 13.97 12.09
CA HIS A 79 -10.16 13.58 13.43
C HIS A 79 -9.78 14.64 14.48
N LEU A 80 -8.55 15.17 14.42
CA LEU A 80 -8.02 16.18 15.35
C LEU A 80 -8.67 17.56 15.21
N GLU A 81 -9.25 17.90 14.05
CA GLU A 81 -10.04 19.13 13.87
C GLU A 81 -11.20 19.22 14.86
N ARG A 82 -11.85 18.08 15.14
CA ARG A 82 -12.95 17.95 16.11
C ARG A 82 -12.44 17.64 17.51
N ASN A 83 -11.40 16.83 17.63
CA ASN A 83 -10.84 16.35 18.90
C ASN A 83 -9.50 17.03 19.24
N ARG A 84 -9.51 18.34 19.43
CA ARG A 84 -8.27 19.14 19.63
C ARG A 84 -7.44 18.76 20.86
N LYS A 85 -8.04 18.09 21.86
CA LYS A 85 -7.39 17.70 23.13
C LYS A 85 -6.79 16.30 23.11
N ASP A 86 -7.04 15.50 22.07
CA ASP A 86 -6.51 14.14 21.97
C ASP A 86 -4.99 14.19 21.77
N LYS A 87 -4.24 13.76 22.78
CA LYS A 87 -2.77 13.71 22.78
C LYS A 87 -2.24 12.45 22.11
N ASP A 88 -3.00 11.36 22.16
CA ASP A 88 -2.61 10.07 21.60
C ASP A 88 -2.66 10.12 20.06
N ALA A 89 -3.74 10.68 19.51
CA ALA A 89 -3.86 10.91 18.08
C ALA A 89 -2.79 11.87 17.53
N LYS A 90 -2.38 12.89 18.30
CA LYS A 90 -1.25 13.78 17.93
C LYS A 90 0.08 13.04 17.89
N PHE A 91 0.36 12.22 18.90
CA PHE A 91 1.56 11.40 18.94
C PHE A 91 1.62 10.44 17.74
N HIS A 92 0.51 9.77 17.44
CA HIS A 92 0.42 8.90 16.27
C HIS A 92 0.55 9.64 14.94
N LEU A 93 0.03 10.87 14.82
CA LEU A 93 0.25 11.71 13.63
C LEU A 93 1.74 12.02 13.43
N THR A 94 2.43 12.43 14.50
CA THR A 94 3.87 12.72 14.46
C THR A 94 4.68 11.48 14.05
N LEU A 95 4.32 10.29 14.54
CA LEU A 95 4.99 9.04 14.13
C LEU A 95 4.83 8.73 12.64
N ILE A 96 3.68 9.08 12.04
CA ILE A 96 3.45 8.87 10.61
C ILE A 96 4.26 9.87 9.77
N GLU A 97 4.42 11.11 10.23
CA GLU A 97 5.10 12.18 9.48
C GLU A 97 6.64 12.10 9.52
N ILE A 98 7.23 11.49 10.55
CA ILE A 98 8.69 11.40 10.71
C ILE A 98 9.35 10.38 9.74
N LEU A 99 8.58 9.48 9.13
CA LEU A 99 9.14 8.29 8.48
C LEU A 99 9.78 8.44 7.08
N PRO A 100 9.59 9.51 6.28
CA PRO A 100 10.31 9.63 5.01
C PRO A 100 11.34 10.77 5.06
N THR A 101 12.56 10.49 5.54
CA THR A 101 13.67 11.47 5.59
C THR A 101 14.21 11.88 4.22
N ASN A 102 13.86 11.18 3.14
CA ASN A 102 14.34 11.43 1.77
C ASN A 102 13.27 12.00 0.83
N TRP A 103 12.01 12.17 1.29
CA TRP A 103 10.94 12.73 0.47
C TRP A 103 10.54 14.09 1.04
N LYS A 104 10.50 15.13 0.18
CA LYS A 104 9.99 16.45 0.58
C LYS A 104 8.46 16.36 0.72
N TYR A 105 8.00 15.96 1.90
CA TYR A 105 6.59 15.93 2.26
C TYR A 105 6.15 17.31 2.77
N GLU A 106 5.41 18.05 1.95
CA GLU A 106 4.73 19.29 2.34
C GLU A 106 3.29 18.95 2.74
N SER A 107 2.92 19.22 4.00
CA SER A 107 1.60 18.88 4.57
C SER A 107 0.43 19.57 3.86
N CYS A 108 0.69 20.71 3.20
CA CYS A 108 -0.31 21.49 2.47
C CYS A 108 -0.71 20.84 1.13
N THR A 109 0.20 20.12 0.48
CA THR A 109 -0.01 19.52 -0.86
C THR A 109 -0.45 18.06 -0.78
N ALA A 110 -0.26 17.43 0.38
CA ALA A 110 -0.53 16.01 0.59
C ALA A 110 -1.98 15.58 0.33
N SER A 111 -2.97 16.45 0.62
CA SER A 111 -4.38 16.16 0.37
C SER A 111 -4.73 16.17 -1.13
N ALA A 112 -3.99 16.93 -1.95
CA ALA A 112 -4.21 17.02 -3.40
C ALA A 112 -3.61 15.82 -4.17
N LEU A 113 -2.65 15.11 -3.57
CA LEU A 113 -2.02 13.92 -4.17
C LEU A 113 -2.86 12.64 -4.01
N VAL A 114 -3.87 12.67 -3.15
CA VAL A 114 -4.73 11.52 -2.81
C VAL A 114 -6.16 11.68 -3.38
N ALA A 115 -6.45 12.83 -4.00
CA ALA A 115 -7.73 13.18 -4.61
C ALA A 115 -7.92 12.54 -5.99
#